data_AF-A0A258V6Q6-F1
#
_entry.id   AF-A0A258V6Q6-F1
#
_cell.length_a   1.000
_cell.length_b   1.000
_cell.length_c   1.000
_cell.angle_alpha   90.00
_cell.angle_beta   90.00
_cell.angle_gamma   90.00
#
_symmetry.space_group_name_H-M   'P 1'
#
loop_
_entity.id
_entity.type
_entity.pdbx_description
1 polymer ?
#
loop_
_entity_poly.entity_id
_entity_poly.type
_entity_poly.pdbx_seq_one_letter_code
_entity_poly.pdbx_strand_id
1 'polypeptide(L)'
;MTEPPLDLLEPLASIGQQRRFVIGGTAQKYLVPDEILNDAWHFCERAEMPLTHAKLTEPQREAVAVLREAIERLGRCTMLYDRTNLSELIEGDKCWAVMRDRAGQTLAAFGQSALD
;
A
#
# COMPACT_ATOMS: atom_id res chain seq x y z
N MET A 1 -19.49 13.36 0.92
CA MET A 1 -19.25 11.94 0.58
C MET A 1 -17.79 11.68 0.84
N THR A 2 -17.40 10.58 1.46
CA THR A 2 -15.98 10.24 1.57
C THR A 2 -15.82 8.82 1.09
N GLU A 3 -15.42 8.69 -0.17
CA GLU A 3 -14.76 7.50 -0.68
C GLU A 3 -13.46 7.28 0.12
N PRO A 4 -12.93 6.05 0.18
CA PRO A 4 -11.59 5.81 0.71
C PRO A 4 -10.55 6.65 -0.06
N PRO A 5 -9.53 7.19 0.61
CA PRO A 5 -8.48 8.00 -0.01
C PRO A 5 -7.51 7.11 -0.81
N LEU A 6 -7.81 6.89 -2.10
CA LEU A 6 -7.05 5.98 -2.96
C LEU A 6 -5.59 6.40 -3.15
N ASP A 7 -5.31 7.70 -3.00
CA ASP A 7 -3.97 8.29 -3.02
C ASP A 7 -3.04 7.68 -1.96
N LEU A 8 -3.58 7.18 -0.84
CA LEU A 8 -2.79 6.48 0.19
C LEU A 8 -2.24 5.12 -0.27
N LEU A 9 -2.84 4.51 -1.31
CA LEU A 9 -2.37 3.22 -1.84
C LEU A 9 -1.38 3.35 -2.98
N GLU A 10 -1.36 4.48 -3.69
CA GLU A 10 -0.52 4.66 -4.88
C GLU A 10 0.98 4.38 -4.61
N PRO A 11 1.58 4.84 -3.50
CA PRO A 11 2.99 4.55 -3.21
C PRO A 11 3.25 3.06 -2.97
N LEU A 12 2.33 2.34 -2.30
CA LEU A 12 2.49 0.91 -2.06
C LEU A 12 2.26 0.08 -3.33
N ALA A 13 1.38 0.54 -4.23
CA ALA A 13 1.01 -0.19 -5.42
C ALA A 13 2.03 -0.06 -6.58
N SER A 14 2.90 0.95 -6.57
CA SER A 14 3.84 1.23 -7.67
C SER A 14 5.29 0.99 -7.29
N ILE A 15 5.97 0.11 -8.04
CA ILE A 15 7.42 -0.07 -7.91
C ILE A 15 8.18 1.17 -8.41
N GLY A 16 7.67 1.88 -9.42
CA GLY A 16 8.24 3.13 -9.93
C GLY A 16 8.26 4.22 -8.86
N GLN A 17 7.13 4.40 -8.16
CA GLN A 17 7.02 5.35 -7.06
C GLN A 17 7.90 4.96 -5.86
N GLN A 18 7.95 3.67 -5.51
CA GLN A 18 8.83 3.19 -4.43
C GLN A 18 10.30 3.47 -4.75
N ARG A 19 10.74 3.19 -5.97
CA ARG A 19 12.11 3.55 -6.41
C ARG A 19 12.34 5.06 -6.30
N ARG A 20 11.39 5.87 -6.76
CA ARG A 20 11.51 7.33 -6.77
C ARG A 20 11.56 7.94 -5.36
N PHE A 21 10.72 7.47 -4.44
CA PHE A 21 10.53 8.10 -3.14
C PHE A 21 11.28 7.42 -2.00
N VAL A 22 11.57 6.11 -2.11
CA VAL A 22 12.27 5.34 -1.06
C VAL A 22 13.77 5.19 -1.38
N ILE A 23 14.16 5.03 -2.65
CA ILE A 23 15.58 4.85 -3.04
C ILE A 23 16.19 6.17 -3.54
N GLY A 24 15.48 6.84 -4.45
CA GLY A 24 15.93 8.09 -5.09
C GLY A 24 15.42 9.39 -4.45
N GLY A 25 14.71 9.28 -3.32
CA GLY A 25 14.06 10.41 -2.66
C GLY A 25 15.09 11.41 -2.10
N THR A 26 14.78 12.70 -2.20
CA THR A 26 15.48 13.73 -1.42
C THR A 26 14.83 13.86 -0.05
N ALA A 27 15.52 14.37 0.98
CA ALA A 27 15.00 14.46 2.35
C ALA A 27 13.60 15.11 2.50
N GLN A 28 13.15 15.91 1.52
CA GLN A 28 11.82 16.57 1.50
C GLN A 28 10.72 15.75 0.83
N LYS A 29 11.06 14.70 0.08
CA LYS A 29 10.14 13.84 -0.69
C LYS A 29 10.40 12.35 -0.45
N TYR A 30 11.18 12.07 0.59
CA TYR A 30 11.60 10.73 0.95
C TYR A 30 10.49 10.10 1.77
N LEU A 31 10.05 8.91 1.36
CA LEU A 31 9.10 8.09 2.13
C LEU A 31 9.87 6.91 2.72
N VAL A 32 9.68 6.62 4.02
CA VAL A 32 10.14 5.35 4.58
C VAL A 32 9.11 4.24 4.31
N PRO A 33 9.56 2.98 4.18
CA PRO A 33 8.64 1.83 4.02
C PRO A 33 7.53 1.77 5.08
N ASP A 34 7.85 2.17 6.33
CA ASP A 34 6.88 2.20 7.42
C ASP A 34 5.76 3.25 7.21
N GLU A 35 6.06 4.40 6.58
CA GLU A 35 5.06 5.43 6.23
C GLU A 35 4.13 4.90 5.13
N ILE A 36 4.68 4.24 4.11
CA ILE A 36 3.89 3.62 3.03
C ILE A 36 2.93 2.57 3.60
N LEU A 37 3.37 1.74 4.54
CA LEU A 37 2.49 0.77 5.19
C LEU A 37 1.46 1.43 6.11
N ASN A 38 1.82 2.49 6.81
CA ASN A 38 0.88 3.22 7.66
C ASN A 38 -0.23 3.90 6.83
N ASP A 39 0.10 4.46 5.67
CA ASP A 39 -0.89 5.02 4.74
C ASP A 39 -1.85 3.95 4.21
N ALA A 40 -1.31 2.79 3.81
CA ALA A 40 -2.13 1.66 3.37
C ALA A 40 -3.02 1.11 4.50
N TRP A 41 -2.54 1.11 5.74
CA TRP A 41 -3.34 0.77 6.92
C TRP A 41 -4.51 1.74 7.12
N HIS A 42 -4.24 3.05 7.07
CA HIS A 42 -5.27 4.08 7.20
C HIS A 42 -6.30 4.03 6.07
N PHE A 43 -5.90 3.67 4.86
CA PHE A 43 -6.85 3.37 3.78
C PHE A 43 -7.82 2.26 4.19
N CYS A 44 -7.31 1.11 4.68
CA CYS A 44 -8.14 -0.01 5.12
C CYS A 44 -9.09 0.39 6.26
N GLU A 45 -8.60 1.10 7.27
CA GLU A 45 -9.42 1.62 8.38
C GLU A 45 -10.56 2.51 7.87
N ARG A 46 -10.27 3.39 6.90
CA ARG A 46 -11.27 4.31 6.33
C ARG A 46 -12.31 3.59 5.48
N ALA A 47 -11.88 2.58 4.73
CA ALA A 47 -12.74 1.74 3.89
C ALA A 47 -13.72 0.91 4.73
N GLU A 48 -13.30 0.46 5.91
CA GLU A 48 -14.11 -0.34 6.83
C GLU A 48 -15.04 0.48 7.73
N MET A 49 -14.91 1.81 7.78
CA MET A 49 -15.84 2.65 8.52
C MET A 49 -17.27 2.39 8.02
N PRO A 50 -18.28 2.22 8.92
CA PRO A 50 -19.61 1.71 8.52
C PRO A 50 -20.27 2.45 7.35
N LEU A 51 -20.14 3.78 7.32
CA LEU A 51 -20.72 4.64 6.26
C LEU A 51 -19.97 4.53 4.92
N THR A 52 -18.68 4.21 4.95
CA THR A 52 -17.85 3.99 3.75
C THR A 52 -18.08 2.57 3.24
N HIS A 53 -17.95 1.59 4.14
CA HIS A 53 -18.10 0.17 3.86
C HIS A 53 -19.46 -0.18 3.21
N ALA A 54 -20.54 0.44 3.70
CA ALA A 54 -21.89 0.25 3.15
C ALA A 54 -22.04 0.69 1.68
N LYS A 55 -21.10 1.49 1.15
CA LYS A 55 -21.13 2.00 -0.23
C LYS A 55 -20.21 1.23 -1.16
N LEU A 56 -19.34 0.39 -0.62
CA LEU A 56 -18.43 -0.42 -1.42
C LEU A 56 -19.21 -1.52 -2.14
N THR A 57 -18.75 -1.89 -3.32
CA THR A 57 -19.22 -3.11 -3.99
C THR A 57 -18.61 -4.34 -3.32
N GLU A 58 -19.15 -5.53 -3.59
CA GLU A 58 -18.56 -6.76 -3.04
C GLU A 58 -17.11 -6.97 -3.46
N PRO A 59 -16.72 -6.77 -4.75
CA PRO A 59 -15.32 -6.86 -5.15
C PRO A 59 -14.41 -5.85 -4.44
N GLN A 60 -14.90 -4.64 -4.15
CA GLN A 60 -14.14 -3.65 -3.41
C GLN A 60 -13.92 -4.06 -1.95
N ARG A 61 -14.95 -4.62 -1.30
CA ARG A 61 -14.83 -5.15 0.06
C ARG A 61 -13.83 -6.31 0.14
N GLU A 62 -13.91 -7.24 -0.81
CA GLU A 62 -12.99 -8.37 -0.88
C GLU A 62 -11.55 -7.89 -1.08
N ALA A 63 -11.32 -6.96 -1.99
CA ALA A 63 -9.98 -6.41 -2.22
C ALA A 63 -9.40 -5.71 -0.98
N VAL A 64 -10.22 -4.89 -0.29
CA VAL A 64 -9.83 -4.24 0.98
C VAL A 64 -9.47 -5.27 2.05
N ALA A 65 -10.27 -6.31 2.21
CA ALA A 65 -10.02 -7.37 3.20
C ALA A 65 -8.73 -8.14 2.91
N VAL A 66 -8.49 -8.50 1.64
CA VAL A 66 -7.26 -9.19 1.22
C VAL A 66 -6.02 -8.32 1.41
N LEU A 67 -6.10 -7.01 1.10
CA LEU A 67 -5.01 -6.07 1.36
C LEU A 67 -4.73 -5.96 2.86
N ARG A 68 -5.77 -5.79 3.68
CA ARG A 68 -5.62 -5.72 5.13
C ARG A 68 -4.96 -6.96 5.70
N GLU A 69 -5.42 -8.14 5.31
CA GLU A 69 -4.82 -9.40 5.76
C GLU A 69 -3.34 -9.47 5.38
N ALA A 70 -2.98 -9.05 4.16
CA ALA A 70 -1.59 -9.01 3.73
C ALA A 70 -0.74 -8.07 4.60
N ILE A 71 -1.24 -6.86 4.93
CA ILE A 71 -0.53 -5.92 5.81
C ILE A 71 -0.38 -6.50 7.23
N GLU A 72 -1.42 -7.08 7.81
CA GLU A 72 -1.38 -7.65 9.17
C GLU A 72 -0.40 -8.83 9.27
N ARG A 73 -0.36 -9.69 8.24
CA ARG A 73 0.47 -10.90 8.23
C ARG A 73 1.91 -10.65 7.79
N LEU A 74 2.10 -9.79 6.79
CA LEU A 74 3.37 -9.62 6.10
C LEU A 74 4.07 -8.30 6.44
N GLY A 75 3.36 -7.31 6.99
CA GLY A 75 3.92 -5.98 7.29
C GLY A 75 5.12 -6.01 8.24
N ARG A 76 5.26 -7.06 9.06
CA ARG A 76 6.46 -7.28 9.90
C ARG A 76 7.74 -7.52 9.11
N CYS A 77 7.69 -7.76 7.79
CA CYS A 77 8.89 -7.79 6.95
C CYS A 77 9.65 -6.45 7.02
N THR A 78 8.97 -5.33 7.33
CA THR A 78 9.65 -4.05 7.55
C THR A 78 10.42 -3.97 8.87
N MET A 79 10.24 -4.90 9.80
CA MET A 79 11.09 -4.94 11.01
C MET A 79 12.44 -5.61 10.73
N LEU A 80 12.55 -6.33 9.62
CA LEU A 80 13.70 -7.16 9.29
C LEU A 80 14.60 -6.56 8.19
N TYR A 81 14.19 -5.46 7.55
CA TYR A 81 14.99 -4.86 6.49
C TYR A 81 16.16 -4.06 7.04
N ASP A 82 17.28 -4.16 6.34
CA ASP A 82 18.43 -3.30 6.54
C ASP A 82 18.13 -1.91 5.94
N ARG A 83 18.05 -0.89 6.80
CA ARG A 83 17.83 0.51 6.39
C ARG A 83 18.93 1.07 5.50
N THR A 84 20.09 0.42 5.44
CA THR A 84 21.18 0.80 4.53
C THR A 84 21.02 0.20 3.14
N ASN A 85 20.11 -0.76 2.94
CA ASN A 85 19.85 -1.44 1.66
C ASN A 85 18.34 -1.52 1.36
N LEU A 86 17.68 -0.36 1.23
CA LEU A 86 16.26 -0.27 0.91
C LEU A 86 15.89 -0.91 -0.45
N SER A 87 16.83 -0.99 -1.39
CA SER A 87 16.61 -1.68 -2.66
C SER A 87 16.26 -3.15 -2.49
N GLU A 88 16.85 -3.84 -1.51
CA GLU A 88 16.55 -5.25 -1.26
C GLU A 88 15.10 -5.45 -0.80
N LEU A 89 14.59 -4.57 0.07
CA LEU A 89 13.18 -4.58 0.48
C LEU A 89 12.26 -4.29 -0.71
N ILE A 90 12.52 -3.22 -1.46
CA ILE A 90 11.60 -2.76 -2.51
C ILE A 90 11.59 -3.71 -3.73
N GLU A 91 12.76 -4.21 -4.13
CA GLU A 91 12.92 -4.94 -5.38
C GLU A 91 12.99 -6.46 -5.20
N GLY A 92 13.53 -6.93 -4.06
CA GLY A 92 13.83 -8.34 -3.82
C GLY A 92 12.92 -9.03 -2.81
N ASP A 93 12.32 -8.30 -1.87
CA ASP A 93 11.54 -8.90 -0.80
C ASP A 93 10.16 -9.39 -1.28
N LYS A 94 9.90 -10.68 -1.03
CA LYS A 94 8.67 -11.34 -1.47
C LYS A 94 7.44 -10.88 -0.70
N CYS A 95 7.58 -10.56 0.58
CA CYS A 95 6.48 -10.08 1.41
C CYS A 95 6.05 -8.68 0.93
N TRP A 96 7.03 -7.80 0.68
CA TRP A 96 6.81 -6.48 0.12
C TRP A 96 6.15 -6.55 -1.26
N ALA A 97 6.64 -7.44 -2.14
CA ALA A 97 6.05 -7.64 -3.46
C ALA A 97 4.58 -8.10 -3.40
N VAL A 98 4.23 -8.97 -2.45
CA VAL A 98 2.84 -9.40 -2.25
C VAL A 98 1.97 -8.22 -1.78
N MET A 99 2.42 -7.42 -0.80
CA MET A 99 1.66 -6.25 -0.36
C MET A 99 1.46 -5.23 -1.48
N ARG A 100 2.49 -5.00 -2.31
CA ARG A 100 2.40 -4.17 -3.51
C ARG A 100 1.36 -4.68 -4.50
N ASP A 101 1.37 -5.97 -4.80
CA ASP A 101 0.38 -6.60 -5.69
C ASP A 101 -1.05 -6.46 -5.14
N ARG A 102 -1.27 -6.67 -3.83
CA ARG A 102 -2.59 -6.48 -3.21
C ARG A 102 -3.05 -5.03 -3.23
N ALA A 103 -2.15 -4.07 -3.02
CA ALA A 103 -2.47 -2.65 -3.16
C ALA A 103 -2.89 -2.31 -4.60
N GLY A 104 -2.18 -2.84 -5.60
CA GLY A 104 -2.53 -2.69 -7.01
C GLY A 104 -3.89 -3.29 -7.37
N GLN A 105 -4.18 -4.50 -6.90
CA GLN A 105 -5.50 -5.15 -7.09
C GLN A 105 -6.62 -4.36 -6.41
N THR A 106 -6.34 -3.76 -5.25
CA THR A 106 -7.29 -2.89 -4.57
C THR A 106 -7.57 -1.65 -5.40
N LEU A 107 -6.56 -0.93 -5.89
CA LEU A 107 -6.78 0.21 -6.80
C LEU A 107 -7.61 -0.19 -8.03
N ALA A 108 -7.33 -1.35 -8.63
CA ALA A 108 -8.08 -1.85 -9.77
C ALA A 108 -9.56 -2.10 -9.46
N ALA A 109 -9.89 -2.62 -8.27
CA ALA A 109 -11.28 -2.79 -7.82
C ALA A 109 -12.03 -1.46 -7.64
N PHE A 110 -11.30 -0.37 -7.41
CA PHE A 110 -11.83 1.00 -7.37
C PHE A 110 -11.77 1.73 -8.73
N GLY A 111 -11.38 1.03 -9.81
CA GLY A 111 -11.29 1.60 -11.15
C GLY A 111 -10.07 2.48 -11.39
N GLN A 112 -9.05 2.39 -10.52
CA GLN A 112 -7.77 3.07 -10.67
C GLN A 112 -6.65 2.10 -11.01
N SER A 113 -5.50 2.62 -11.42
CA SER A 113 -4.29 1.84 -11.65
C SER A 113 -3.12 2.61 -11.07
N ALA A 114 -2.14 1.89 -10.54
CA ALA A 114 -0.93 2.52 -10.01
C ALA A 114 -0.20 3.27 -11.13
N LEU A 115 0.33 4.45 -10.82
CA LEU A 115 1.18 5.20 -11.74
C LEU A 115 2.59 4.60 -11.72
N ASP A 116 3.07 4.10 -12.85
CA ASP A 116 4.46 3.65 -13.05
C ASP A 116 5.38 4.79 -13.50
#